data_AF-A0A3E2N4U3-F1
#
_entry.id   AF-A0A3E2N4U3-F1
#
_cell.length_a   1.000
_cell.length_b   1.000
_cell.length_c   1.000
_cell.angle_alpha   90.00
_cell.angle_beta   90.00
_cell.angle_gamma   90.00
#
_symmetry.space_group_name_H-M   'P 1'
#
loop_
_entity.id
_entity.type
_entity.pdbx_description
1 polymer ?
#
loop_
_entity_poly.entity_id
_entity_poly.type
_entity_poly.pdbx_seq_one_letter_code
_entity_poly.pdbx_strand_id
1 'polypeptide(L)'
;MKGNSSLGQALITGVQRVAKESIFSQFNNARVYTVMHKQYASYFGLTVGETEKLLTDYGLILDENVRMKYVGYRFGGVEIYNPWSVLNYADIGSLDNYWINTSSNLLVKQALRTADKRFWEDFDQLLHEKKYLYGLR
;
A
#
# COMPACT_ATOMS: atom_id res chain seq x y z
N MET A 1 -26.68 -11.86 -5.99
CA MET A 1 -26.25 -12.25 -4.62
C MET A 1 -27.43 -12.66 -3.76
N LYS A 2 -28.46 -11.81 -3.55
CA LYS A 2 -29.75 -12.27 -2.99
C LYS A 2 -30.56 -13.02 -4.06
N GLY A 3 -31.23 -14.10 -3.70
CA GLY A 3 -32.03 -14.94 -4.63
C GLY A 3 -31.26 -16.08 -5.30
N ASN A 4 -29.94 -16.16 -5.12
CA ASN A 4 -29.16 -17.32 -5.54
C ASN A 4 -29.05 -18.30 -4.35
N SER A 5 -29.84 -19.38 -4.38
CA SER A 5 -29.86 -20.41 -3.32
C SER A 5 -28.55 -21.19 -3.20
N SER A 6 -27.66 -21.11 -4.20
CA SER A 6 -26.36 -21.77 -4.22
C SER A 6 -25.23 -20.90 -3.65
N LEU A 7 -25.49 -19.62 -3.35
CA LEU A 7 -24.46 -18.70 -2.85
C LEU A 7 -24.61 -18.47 -1.33
N GLY A 8 -23.75 -19.14 -0.53
CA GLY A 8 -23.72 -18.97 0.93
C GLY A 8 -22.94 -17.74 1.39
N GLN A 9 -21.74 -17.52 0.86
CA GLN A 9 -20.85 -16.39 1.20
C GLN A 9 -20.05 -15.94 -0.03
N ALA A 10 -19.56 -14.71 -0.01
CA ALA A 10 -18.68 -14.18 -1.05
C ALA A 10 -17.68 -13.20 -0.44
N LEU A 11 -16.44 -13.24 -0.95
CA LEU A 11 -15.41 -12.25 -0.69
C LEU A 11 -15.25 -11.37 -1.93
N ILE A 12 -15.24 -10.06 -1.74
CA ILE A 12 -15.00 -9.08 -2.81
C ILE A 12 -13.74 -8.31 -2.41
N THR A 13 -12.75 -8.29 -3.30
CA THR A 13 -11.52 -7.52 -3.14
C THR A 13 -11.44 -6.45 -4.23
N GLY A 14 -10.82 -5.33 -3.92
CA GLY A 14 -10.70 -4.22 -4.86
C GLY A 14 -9.96 -3.04 -4.24
N VAL A 15 -9.45 -2.15 -5.09
CA VAL A 15 -8.71 -0.96 -4.66
C VAL A 15 -9.65 0.07 -4.04
N GLN A 16 -10.87 0.18 -4.57
CA GLN A 16 -11.89 1.08 -4.05
C GLN A 16 -12.78 0.38 -3.04
N ARG A 17 -13.12 1.11 -1.98
CA ARG A 17 -14.11 0.68 -1.02
C ARG A 17 -15.48 0.61 -1.70
N VAL A 18 -16.18 -0.51 -1.52
CA VAL A 18 -17.61 -0.59 -1.82
C VAL A 18 -18.36 0.34 -0.88
N ALA A 19 -18.93 1.41 -1.42
CA ALA A 19 -19.69 2.37 -0.64
C ALA A 19 -21.00 1.74 -0.16
N LYS A 20 -21.31 1.93 1.13
CA LYS A 20 -22.61 1.56 1.71
C LYS A 20 -23.67 2.62 1.39
N GLU A 21 -23.71 3.12 0.16
CA GLU A 21 -24.71 4.12 -0.20
C GLU A 21 -26.07 3.47 -0.49
N SER A 22 -27.12 4.22 -0.17
CA SER A 22 -28.55 3.87 -0.18
C SER A 22 -29.06 3.20 -1.47
N ILE A 23 -28.35 3.36 -2.60
CA ILE A 23 -28.63 2.69 -3.88
C ILE A 23 -28.60 1.15 -3.80
N PHE A 24 -27.95 0.57 -2.78
CA PHE A 24 -28.00 -0.87 -2.51
C PHE A 24 -28.74 -1.19 -1.21
N SER A 25 -29.99 -0.77 -1.07
CA SER A 25 -30.85 -1.15 0.06
C SER A 25 -30.92 -2.68 0.33
N GLN A 26 -30.60 -3.48 -0.69
CA GLN A 26 -30.50 -4.95 -0.64
C GLN A 26 -29.14 -5.48 -0.15
N PHE A 27 -28.15 -4.62 0.11
CA PHE A 27 -26.77 -4.94 0.51
C PHE A 27 -26.45 -4.40 1.92
N ASN A 28 -27.33 -4.67 2.88
CA ASN A 28 -27.28 -4.12 4.23
C ASN A 28 -26.28 -4.83 5.19
N ASN A 29 -25.82 -6.03 4.85
CA ASN A 29 -24.94 -6.84 5.71
C ASN A 29 -23.44 -6.79 5.33
N ALA A 30 -23.03 -5.80 4.54
CA ALA A 30 -21.65 -5.68 4.09
C ALA A 30 -20.71 -5.31 5.26
N ARG A 31 -19.65 -6.12 5.45
CA ARG A 31 -18.51 -5.74 6.27
C ARG A 31 -17.37 -5.31 5.35
N VAL A 32 -16.78 -4.16 5.66
CA VAL A 32 -15.68 -3.59 4.88
C VAL A 32 -14.45 -3.62 5.76
N TYR A 33 -13.43 -4.33 5.30
CA TYR A 33 -12.14 -4.41 5.96
C TYR A 33 -11.11 -3.70 5.10
N THR A 34 -10.43 -2.72 5.68
CA THR A 34 -9.38 -1.93 5.02
C THR A 34 -8.05 -2.11 5.74
N VAL A 35 -6.98 -1.52 5.22
CA VAL A 35 -5.65 -1.46 5.86
C VAL A 35 -5.68 -0.93 7.31
N MET A 36 -6.72 -0.17 7.69
CA MET A 36 -6.88 0.36 9.05
C MET A 36 -7.36 -0.70 10.06
N HIS A 37 -7.86 -1.84 9.60
CA HIS A 37 -8.34 -2.90 10.47
C HIS A 37 -7.17 -3.81 10.86
N LYS A 38 -6.72 -3.74 12.12
CA LYS A 38 -5.56 -4.51 12.61
C LYS A 38 -5.63 -6.00 12.27
N GLN A 39 -6.81 -6.61 12.40
CA GLN A 39 -7.04 -8.03 12.08
C GLN A 39 -6.73 -8.37 10.60
N TYR A 40 -6.85 -7.40 9.70
CA TYR A 40 -6.67 -7.60 8.27
C TYR A 40 -5.43 -6.92 7.70
N ALA A 41 -4.64 -6.25 8.55
CA ALA A 41 -3.50 -5.45 8.14
C ALA A 41 -2.44 -6.25 7.36
N SER A 42 -2.28 -7.53 7.69
CA SER A 42 -1.31 -8.43 7.05
C SER A 42 -1.67 -8.86 5.63
N TYR A 43 -2.92 -8.69 5.18
CA TYR A 43 -3.38 -9.22 3.89
C TYR A 43 -3.29 -8.23 2.72
N PHE A 44 -2.69 -7.06 2.94
CA PHE A 44 -2.55 -6.00 1.91
C PHE A 44 -1.16 -5.96 1.26
N GLY A 45 -0.34 -6.97 1.49
CA GLY A 45 0.97 -7.15 0.88
C GLY A 45 1.64 -8.42 1.44
N LEU A 46 2.97 -8.46 1.44
CA LEU A 46 3.71 -9.55 2.07
C LEU A 46 4.21 -9.12 3.44
N THR A 47 4.05 -9.96 4.45
CA THR A 47 4.70 -9.77 5.75
C THR A 47 6.21 -9.98 5.64
N VAL A 48 6.95 -9.57 6.68
CA VAL A 48 8.40 -9.84 6.80
C VAL A 48 8.69 -11.33 6.61
N GLY A 49 7.97 -12.20 7.32
CA GLY A 49 8.19 -13.65 7.27
C GLY A 49 7.86 -14.27 5.90
N GLU A 50 6.79 -13.82 5.24
CA GLU A 50 6.47 -14.26 3.88
C GLU A 50 7.52 -13.81 2.87
N THR A 51 8.05 -12.59 3.05
CA THR A 51 9.12 -12.03 2.20
C THR A 51 10.43 -12.80 2.41
N GLU A 52 10.83 -13.05 3.66
CA GLU A 52 12.02 -13.84 3.99
C GLU A 52 11.94 -15.24 3.40
N LYS A 53 10.77 -15.90 3.56
CA LYS A 53 10.54 -17.22 2.98
C LYS A 53 10.64 -17.19 1.45
N LEU A 54 9.95 -16.25 0.79
CA LEU A 54 9.95 -16.14 -0.66
C LEU A 54 11.36 -15.93 -1.21
N LEU A 55 12.13 -15.02 -0.61
CA LEU A 55 13.51 -14.78 -1.05
C LEU A 55 14.40 -16.00 -0.82
N THR A 56 14.25 -16.68 0.33
CA THR A 56 14.99 -17.90 0.63
C THR A 56 14.69 -19.02 -0.37
N ASP A 57 13.43 -19.18 -0.77
CA ASP A 57 13.01 -20.16 -1.78
C ASP A 57 13.66 -19.88 -3.16
N TYR A 58 14.08 -18.64 -3.43
CA TYR A 58 14.83 -18.21 -4.62
C TYR A 58 16.35 -18.13 -4.41
N GLY A 59 16.87 -18.55 -3.25
CA GLY A 59 18.30 -18.47 -2.93
C GLY A 59 18.82 -17.06 -2.63
N LEU A 60 17.91 -16.12 -2.31
CA LEU A 60 18.19 -14.73 -1.96
C LEU A 60 17.96 -14.49 -0.47
N ILE A 61 18.42 -13.33 0.02
CA ILE A 61 18.33 -12.94 1.44
C ILE A 61 17.60 -11.60 1.55
N LEU A 62 16.75 -11.47 2.58
CA LEU A 62 16.17 -10.18 2.98
C LEU A 62 17.19 -9.38 3.80
N ASP A 63 18.19 -8.81 3.12
CA ASP A 63 19.17 -7.90 3.74
C ASP A 63 18.60 -6.48 3.94
N GLU A 64 19.34 -5.63 4.65
CA GLU A 64 18.88 -4.26 4.95
C GLU A 64 18.65 -3.41 3.68
N ASN A 65 19.41 -3.65 2.60
CA ASN A 65 19.21 -2.92 1.35
C ASN A 65 17.86 -3.29 0.71
N VAL A 66 17.54 -4.58 0.67
CA VAL A 66 16.25 -5.09 0.18
C VAL A 66 15.11 -4.60 1.09
N ARG A 67 15.31 -4.60 2.42
CA ARG A 67 14.34 -4.08 3.40
C ARG A 67 14.03 -2.61 3.11
N MET A 68 15.03 -1.74 3.11
CA MET A 68 14.84 -0.31 2.86
C MET A 68 14.23 -0.02 1.49
N LYS A 69 14.55 -0.83 0.47
CA LYS A 69 14.07 -0.62 -0.90
C LYS A 69 12.60 -1.01 -1.09
N TYR A 70 12.15 -2.09 -0.45
CA TYR A 70 10.86 -2.72 -0.76
C TYR A 70 9.87 -2.79 0.41
N VAL A 71 10.27 -2.37 1.61
CA VAL A 71 9.29 -2.03 2.67
C VAL A 71 8.32 -1.02 2.09
N GLY A 72 7.05 -1.42 2.04
CA GLY A 72 6.01 -0.60 1.44
C GLY A 72 5.24 0.20 2.48
N TYR A 73 4.72 -0.49 3.48
CA TYR A 73 3.72 0.06 4.39
C TYR A 73 3.85 -0.50 5.80
N ARG A 74 3.28 0.22 6.78
CA ARG A 74 3.08 -0.29 8.13
C ARG A 74 1.61 -0.18 8.51
N PHE A 75 0.91 -1.30 8.52
CA PHE A 75 -0.52 -1.38 8.82
C PHE A 75 -0.75 -2.15 10.10
N GLY A 76 -1.55 -1.59 11.02
CA GLY A 76 -1.90 -2.27 12.27
C GLY A 76 -0.72 -2.69 13.15
N GLY A 77 0.48 -2.13 12.94
CA GLY A 77 1.72 -2.51 13.63
C GLY A 77 2.59 -3.52 12.87
N VAL A 78 2.08 -4.09 11.77
CA VAL A 78 2.76 -5.07 10.91
C VAL A 78 3.47 -4.33 9.77
N GLU A 79 4.71 -4.70 9.51
CA GLU A 79 5.46 -4.24 8.34
C GLU A 79 5.07 -5.08 7.12
N ILE A 80 4.75 -4.37 6.03
CA ILE A 80 4.16 -4.93 4.82
C ILE A 80 5.02 -4.50 3.63
N TYR A 81 5.56 -5.48 2.93
CA TYR A 81 6.30 -5.33 1.69
C TYR A 81 5.35 -5.27 0.51
N ASN A 82 5.74 -4.50 -0.50
CA ASN A 82 5.03 -4.47 -1.76
C ASN A 82 5.27 -5.76 -2.55
N PRO A 83 4.21 -6.53 -2.87
CA PRO A 83 4.37 -7.81 -3.54
C PRO A 83 5.06 -7.70 -4.90
N TRP A 84 4.74 -6.67 -5.68
CA TRP A 84 5.30 -6.48 -7.02
C TRP A 84 6.82 -6.30 -6.96
N SER A 85 7.30 -5.44 -6.06
CA SER A 85 8.72 -5.18 -5.91
C SER A 85 9.50 -6.40 -5.44
N VAL A 86 8.97 -7.14 -4.45
CA VAL A 86 9.61 -8.36 -3.94
C VAL A 86 9.63 -9.46 -5.01
N LEU A 87 8.55 -9.65 -5.76
CA LEU A 87 8.49 -10.65 -6.83
C LEU A 87 9.48 -10.34 -7.96
N ASN A 88 9.58 -9.09 -8.39
CA ASN A 88 10.56 -8.70 -9.41
C ASN A 88 11.99 -8.87 -8.91
N TYR A 89 12.27 -8.53 -7.65
CA TYR A 89 13.58 -8.78 -7.06
C TYR A 89 13.91 -10.28 -6.99
N ALA A 90 12.93 -11.11 -6.61
CA ALA A 90 13.11 -12.55 -6.55
C ALA A 90 13.39 -13.17 -7.94
N ASP A 91 12.66 -12.72 -8.96
CA ASP A 91 12.79 -13.19 -10.34
C ASP A 91 14.10 -12.73 -11.01
N ILE A 92 14.45 -11.45 -10.85
CA ILE A 92 15.59 -10.84 -11.54
C ILE A 92 16.90 -11.01 -10.75
N GLY A 93 16.82 -11.09 -9.42
CA GLY A 93 17.97 -11.18 -8.52
C GLY A 93 18.74 -9.86 -8.33
N SER A 94 18.25 -8.75 -8.88
CA SER A 94 18.91 -7.43 -8.78
C SER A 94 18.03 -6.37 -8.13
N LEU A 95 18.64 -5.55 -7.26
CA LEU A 95 17.98 -4.41 -6.64
C LEU A 95 17.72 -3.31 -7.68
N ASP A 96 16.45 -2.97 -7.91
CA ASP A 96 16.04 -1.92 -8.84
C ASP A 96 14.75 -1.22 -8.36
N ASN A 97 14.25 -0.26 -9.12
CA ASN A 97 13.10 0.58 -8.80
C ASN A 97 11.77 -0.01 -9.31
N TYR A 98 11.43 -1.21 -8.85
CA TYR A 98 10.18 -1.89 -9.26
C TYR A 98 8.90 -1.17 -8.79
N TRP A 99 9.01 -0.27 -7.81
CA TRP A 99 7.89 0.51 -7.28
C TRP A 99 7.36 1.57 -8.27
N ILE A 100 8.24 2.14 -9.11
CA ILE A 100 7.98 3.38 -9.87
C ILE A 100 6.79 3.25 -10.83
N ASN A 101 6.49 2.04 -11.30
CA ASN A 101 5.43 1.80 -12.28
C ASN A 101 4.04 1.57 -11.69
N THR A 102 3.85 1.73 -10.37
CA THR A 102 2.59 1.38 -9.69
C THR A 102 1.71 2.58 -9.28
N SER A 103 2.19 3.83 -9.41
CA SER A 103 1.45 5.04 -9.01
C SER A 103 1.27 6.04 -10.15
N SER A 104 0.02 6.22 -10.59
CA SER A 104 -0.36 7.40 -11.36
C SER A 104 -0.41 8.61 -10.42
N ASN A 105 0.72 9.31 -10.28
CA ASN A 105 0.80 10.59 -9.56
C ASN A 105 0.09 11.74 -10.30
N LEU A 106 -0.81 11.45 -11.24
CA LEU A 106 -1.45 12.43 -12.10
C LEU A 106 -2.22 13.48 -11.30
N LEU A 107 -3.03 13.04 -10.32
CA LEU A 107 -3.83 13.94 -9.48
C LEU A 107 -2.96 14.85 -8.61
N VAL A 108 -1.88 14.31 -8.05
CA VAL A 108 -0.90 15.10 -7.28
C VAL A 108 -0.23 16.13 -8.19
N LYS A 109 0.24 15.72 -9.38
CA LYS A 109 0.84 16.62 -10.36
C LYS A 109 -0.13 17.71 -10.80
N GLN A 110 -1.40 17.37 -11.00
CA GLN A 110 -2.44 18.32 -11.38
C GLN A 110 -2.74 19.30 -10.24
N ALA A 111 -2.87 18.81 -9.01
CA ALA A 111 -3.07 19.66 -7.83
C ALA A 111 -1.91 20.63 -7.63
N LEU A 112 -0.66 20.18 -7.78
CA LEU A 112 0.53 21.04 -7.71
C LEU A 112 0.56 22.10 -8.81
N ARG A 113 0.10 21.77 -10.03
CA ARG A 113 0.02 22.73 -11.14
C ARG A 113 -1.01 23.83 -10.91
N THR A 114 -2.10 23.52 -10.21
CA THR A 114 -3.19 24.47 -9.92
C THR A 114 -3.09 25.08 -8.52
N ALA A 115 -2.03 24.76 -7.78
CA ALA A 115 -1.84 25.25 -6.43
C ALA A 115 -1.58 26.76 -6.40
N ASP A 116 -2.14 27.43 -5.40
CA ASP A 116 -1.99 28.87 -5.22
C ASP A 116 -0.71 29.20 -4.45
N LYS A 117 -0.41 30.51 -4.35
CA LYS A 117 0.80 30.99 -3.69
C LYS A 117 0.89 30.56 -2.23
N ARG A 118 -0.25 30.55 -1.52
CA ARG A 118 -0.33 30.17 -0.10
C ARG A 118 0.04 28.70 0.10
N PHE A 119 -0.48 27.81 -0.74
CA PHE A 119 -0.07 26.41 -0.73
C PHE A 119 1.44 26.24 -0.85
N TRP A 120 2.08 26.99 -1.76
CA TRP A 120 3.53 26.88 -1.95
C TRP A 120 4.34 27.46 -0.78
N GLU A 121 3.86 28.54 -0.16
CA GLU A 121 4.45 29.10 1.07
C GLU A 121 4.38 28.07 2.22
N ASP A 122 3.22 27.47 2.46
CA ASP A 122 3.03 26.44 3.48
C ASP A 122 3.84 25.16 3.17
N PHE A 123 3.87 24.76 1.91
CA PHE A 123 4.61 23.58 1.46
C PHE A 123 6.13 23.74 1.67
N ASP A 124 6.67 24.92 1.37
CA ASP A 124 8.09 25.22 1.56
C ASP A 124 8.46 25.24 3.05
N GLN A 125 7.61 25.82 3.91
CA GLN A 125 7.79 25.78 5.36
C GLN A 125 7.86 24.33 5.88
N LEU A 126 6.95 23.46 5.44
CA LEU A 126 6.93 22.05 5.84
C LEU A 126 8.18 21.27 5.40
N LEU A 127 8.70 21.56 4.20
CA LEU A 127 9.94 20.95 3.72
C LEU A 127 11.16 21.40 4.54
N HIS A 128 11.20 22.67 4.90
CA HIS A 128 12.27 23.22 5.73
C HIS A 128 12.23 22.70 7.17
N GLU A 129 11.06 22.60 7.80
CA GLU A 129 10.92 22.03 9.15
C GLU A 129 11.36 20.56 9.20
N LYS A 130 11.05 19.77 8.17
CA LYS A 130 11.52 18.37 8.10
C LYS A 130 13.03 18.24 7.89
N LYS A 131 13.68 19.21 7.24
CA LYS A 131 15.15 19.19 7.04
C LYS A 131 15.91 19.27 8.37
N TYR A 132 15.36 19.94 9.39
CA TYR A 132 15.95 19.98 10.74
C TYR A 132 15.78 18.69 11.53
N LEU A 133 14.74 17.89 11.25
CA LEU A 133 14.51 16.61 11.92
C LEU A 133 15.36 15.46 11.34
N TYR A 134 15.75 15.54 10.07
CA TYR A 134 16.60 14.53 9.41
C TYR A 134 18.08 14.93 9.28
N GLY A 135 18.45 16.16 9.65
CA GLY A 135 19.84 16.66 9.68
C GLY A 135 20.62 16.38 10.98
N LEU A 136 20.02 15.64 11.92
CA LEU A 136 20.64 15.17 13.16
C LEU A 136 20.62 13.63 13.20
N ARG A 137 21.26 12.99 12.24
CA ARG A 137 21.78 11.62 12.33
C ARG A 137 23.03 11.48 11.49
#